data_AF-A0A6N9DK52-F1
#
_entry.id   AF-A0A6N9DK52-F1
#
_cell.length_a   1.000
_cell.length_b   1.000
_cell.length_c   1.000
_cell.angle_alpha   90.00
_cell.angle_beta   90.00
_cell.angle_gamma   90.00
#
_symmetry.space_group_name_H-M   'P 1'
#
loop_
_entity.id
_entity.type
_entity.pdbx_description
1 polymer ?
#
loop_
_entity_poly.entity_id
_entity_poly.type
_entity_poly.pdbx_seq_one_letter_code
_entity_poly.pdbx_strand_id
1 'polypeptide(L)'
;MAADSSTRDVAKAFAPGNISGLFKIIAHDDPAKMHSLGWGFTVSDGVIVNLTRSTSNSTQVTFNDEPINFPTVSSALHDLADINLNVDIASNLPLSSGFGLSGAATFAALIAANSLLDLGRSREELAMIAHVAEVRNLTGLGDVCSQYNGGCLVKTTVGHPLAATTIDMPQTSVFWRYFGKIRTSEILADHERHSRINQAADEALTTIEDAIQSNRTITFEELIALALDFAQSSGLLMDDRVKRSIDQANSNGGVATMIMLGNAVFSTAPFPGCTETMLSGTAAHLIED
;
A
#
# COMPACT_ATOMS: atom_id res chain seq x y z
N MET A 1 -11.16 -40.46 -19.68
CA MET A 1 -9.91 -39.75 -20.03
C MET A 1 -9.67 -38.77 -18.90
N ALA A 2 -8.72 -39.11 -18.02
CA ALA A 2 -8.32 -38.23 -16.93
C ALA A 2 -7.60 -37.02 -17.56
N ALA A 3 -8.07 -35.82 -17.25
CA ALA A 3 -7.33 -34.61 -17.55
C ALA A 3 -6.05 -34.67 -16.71
N ASP A 4 -4.93 -34.60 -17.41
CA ASP A 4 -3.59 -34.43 -16.84
C ASP A 4 -3.58 -33.08 -16.10
N SER A 5 -3.81 -33.12 -14.78
CA SER A 5 -3.62 -31.94 -13.93
C SER A 5 -2.13 -31.77 -13.76
N SER A 6 -1.48 -31.05 -14.66
CA SER A 6 -0.11 -30.59 -14.44
C SER A 6 -0.10 -29.80 -13.14
N THR A 7 0.38 -30.39 -12.04
CA THR A 7 0.54 -29.67 -10.79
C THR A 7 1.55 -28.57 -11.04
N ARG A 8 1.12 -27.31 -10.99
CA ARG A 8 2.03 -26.18 -11.03
C ARG A 8 2.98 -26.31 -9.84
N ASP A 9 4.28 -26.30 -10.12
CA ASP A 9 5.31 -26.34 -9.07
C ASP A 9 5.73 -24.93 -8.62
N VAL A 10 5.41 -23.93 -9.43
CA VAL A 10 5.71 -22.52 -9.20
C VAL A 10 4.52 -21.65 -9.61
N ALA A 11 4.32 -20.55 -8.89
CA ALA A 11 3.40 -19.49 -9.29
C ALA A 11 3.98 -18.13 -8.91
N LYS A 12 3.74 -17.12 -9.75
CA LYS A 12 4.24 -15.77 -9.54
C LYS A 12 3.11 -14.75 -9.56
N ALA A 13 3.22 -13.71 -8.76
CA ALA A 13 2.30 -12.59 -8.77
C ALA A 13 3.02 -11.28 -8.52
N PHE A 14 2.47 -10.20 -9.06
CA PHE A 14 2.91 -8.84 -8.82
C PHE A 14 1.88 -8.10 -7.96
N ALA A 15 2.35 -7.23 -7.07
CA ALA A 15 1.53 -6.19 -6.46
C ALA A 15 2.29 -4.86 -6.41
N PRO A 16 1.65 -3.73 -6.76
CA PRO A 16 2.31 -2.43 -6.80
C PRO A 16 2.62 -1.90 -5.38
N GLY A 17 3.60 -1.02 -5.29
CA GLY A 17 3.75 -0.13 -4.14
C GLY A 17 2.58 0.87 -4.10
N ASN A 18 2.22 1.32 -2.90
CA ASN A 18 1.21 2.36 -2.68
C ASN A 18 1.83 3.54 -1.94
N ILE A 19 1.61 4.75 -2.44
CA ILE A 19 1.92 5.99 -1.73
C ILE A 19 0.60 6.53 -1.16
N SER A 20 0.51 6.59 0.17
CA SER A 20 -0.59 7.26 0.86
C SER A 20 -0.26 8.74 1.04
N GLY A 21 -1.16 9.62 0.60
CA GLY A 21 -1.04 11.07 0.79
C GLY A 21 -1.82 11.58 2.00
N LEU A 22 -2.93 10.95 2.35
CA LEU A 22 -3.64 11.21 3.60
C LEU A 22 -4.47 10.01 4.03
N PHE A 23 -4.81 9.95 5.31
CA PHE A 23 -5.62 8.86 5.85
C PHE A 23 -6.44 9.29 7.07
N LYS A 24 -7.61 8.67 7.23
CA LYS A 24 -8.44 8.71 8.43
C LYS A 24 -8.60 7.29 8.97
N ILE A 25 -8.37 7.10 10.25
CA ILE A 25 -8.46 5.78 10.90
C ILE A 25 -9.93 5.51 11.26
N ILE A 26 -10.47 4.40 10.76
CA ILE A 26 -11.76 3.85 11.16
C ILE A 26 -11.51 2.65 12.06
N ALA A 27 -11.49 2.91 13.37
CA ALA A 27 -11.23 1.92 14.39
C ALA A 27 -12.41 0.94 14.54
N HIS A 28 -12.09 -0.33 14.73
CA HIS A 28 -13.06 -1.38 15.02
C HIS A 28 -12.32 -2.59 15.64
N ASP A 29 -12.97 -3.33 16.55
CA ASP A 29 -12.34 -4.50 17.21
C ASP A 29 -12.15 -5.70 16.26
N ASP A 30 -13.12 -5.92 15.38
CA ASP A 30 -13.03 -6.87 14.26
C ASP A 30 -12.06 -6.36 13.18
N PRO A 31 -10.94 -7.08 12.92
CA PRO A 31 -9.96 -6.69 11.91
C PRO A 31 -10.53 -6.61 10.48
N ALA A 32 -11.61 -7.34 10.18
CA ALA A 32 -12.24 -7.28 8.87
C ALA A 32 -13.05 -5.99 8.64
N LYS A 33 -13.28 -5.22 9.70
CA LYS A 33 -14.03 -3.95 9.66
C LYS A 33 -13.16 -2.74 9.97
N MET A 34 -11.99 -2.93 10.58
CA MET A 34 -11.05 -1.85 10.85
C MET A 34 -10.28 -1.48 9.58
N HIS A 35 -10.34 -0.23 9.17
CA HIS A 35 -9.74 0.21 7.90
C HIS A 35 -9.38 1.69 7.94
N SER A 36 -8.86 2.22 6.83
CA SER A 36 -8.68 3.66 6.65
C SER A 36 -9.45 4.21 5.46
N LEU A 37 -10.04 5.39 5.66
CA LEU A 37 -10.39 6.29 4.57
C LEU A 37 -9.15 7.09 4.18
N GLY A 38 -9.17 7.76 3.03
CA GLY A 38 -8.06 8.61 2.64
C GLY A 38 -7.84 8.72 1.14
N TRP A 39 -6.70 9.26 0.76
CA TRP A 39 -6.26 9.36 -0.62
C TRP A 39 -4.83 8.81 -0.76
N GLY A 40 -4.60 8.12 -1.87
CA GLY A 40 -3.29 7.60 -2.26
C GLY A 40 -3.30 7.09 -3.69
N PHE A 41 -2.16 6.60 -4.14
CA PHE A 41 -2.02 6.07 -5.49
C PHE A 41 -0.98 4.95 -5.54
N THR A 42 -1.21 3.99 -6.43
CA THR A 42 -0.22 2.94 -6.71
C THR A 42 0.85 3.42 -7.67
N VAL A 43 2.05 2.87 -7.53
CA VAL A 43 3.19 3.13 -8.42
C VAL A 43 3.53 1.92 -9.27
N SER A 44 4.29 2.11 -10.35
CA SER A 44 4.72 1.04 -11.26
C SER A 44 5.68 0.06 -10.59
N ASP A 45 6.48 0.54 -9.65
CA ASP A 45 7.34 -0.32 -8.83
C ASP A 45 6.52 -1.03 -7.76
N GLY A 46 6.97 -2.20 -7.34
CA GLY A 46 6.25 -3.00 -6.35
C GLY A 46 7.03 -4.24 -5.97
N VAL A 47 6.29 -5.28 -5.61
CA VAL A 47 6.85 -6.58 -5.27
C VAL A 47 6.47 -7.61 -6.32
N ILE A 48 7.41 -8.50 -6.61
CA ILE A 48 7.14 -9.77 -7.28
C ILE A 48 7.30 -10.85 -6.23
N VAL A 49 6.28 -11.70 -6.08
CA VAL A 49 6.32 -12.86 -5.19
C VAL A 49 6.35 -14.11 -6.05
N ASN A 50 7.37 -14.94 -5.83
CA ASN A 50 7.51 -16.26 -6.41
C ASN A 50 7.25 -17.31 -5.33
N LEU A 51 6.29 -18.19 -5.56
CA LEU A 51 5.93 -19.27 -4.62
C LEU A 51 6.30 -20.62 -5.18
N THR A 52 6.94 -21.43 -4.35
CA THR A 52 7.14 -22.86 -4.60
C THR A 52 6.68 -23.68 -3.41
N ARG A 53 6.33 -24.94 -3.66
CA ARG A 53 5.98 -25.88 -2.59
C ARG A 53 7.20 -26.12 -1.70
N SER A 54 7.01 -26.10 -0.39
CA SER A 54 8.08 -26.42 0.56
C SER A 54 7.96 -27.85 1.08
N THR A 55 9.09 -28.49 1.31
CA THR A 55 9.18 -29.74 2.10
C THR A 55 9.46 -29.47 3.58
N SER A 56 9.62 -28.21 3.97
CA SER A 56 9.90 -27.79 5.34
C SER A 56 8.65 -27.82 6.22
N ASN A 57 8.88 -27.88 7.54
CA ASN A 57 7.81 -27.85 8.56
C ASN A 57 7.23 -26.45 8.81
N SER A 58 7.74 -25.41 8.16
CA SER A 58 7.26 -24.04 8.27
C SER A 58 7.44 -23.29 6.94
N THR A 59 6.58 -22.31 6.66
CA THR A 59 6.77 -21.35 5.56
C THR A 59 8.10 -20.62 5.70
N GLN A 60 8.86 -20.53 4.62
CA GLN A 60 10.15 -19.82 4.56
C GLN A 60 10.00 -18.59 3.67
N VAL A 61 10.44 -17.43 4.15
CA VAL A 61 10.29 -16.16 3.45
C VAL A 61 11.66 -15.54 3.23
N THR A 62 11.97 -15.18 2.00
CA THR A 62 13.14 -14.38 1.63
C THR A 62 12.68 -13.04 1.05
N PHE A 63 13.47 -11.99 1.25
CA PHE A 63 13.28 -10.69 0.62
C PHE A 63 14.59 -10.28 -0.03
N ASN A 64 14.61 -10.17 -1.37
CA ASN A 64 15.81 -9.95 -2.16
C ASN A 64 16.93 -10.94 -1.77
N ASP A 65 16.60 -12.24 -1.82
CA ASP A 65 17.48 -13.39 -1.49
C ASP A 65 17.93 -13.51 -0.02
N GLU A 66 17.54 -12.59 0.85
CA GLU A 66 17.88 -12.62 2.27
C GLU A 66 16.71 -13.17 3.12
N PRO A 67 16.92 -14.16 4.00
CA PRO A 67 15.90 -14.66 4.90
C PRO A 67 15.33 -13.56 5.81
N ILE A 68 14.01 -13.51 5.94
CA ILE A 68 13.33 -12.50 6.76
C ILE A 68 12.16 -13.10 7.53
N ASN A 69 11.93 -12.59 8.74
CA ASN A 69 10.68 -12.84 9.46
C ASN A 69 9.57 -11.92 8.92
N PHE A 70 8.60 -12.49 8.22
CA PHE A 70 7.49 -11.76 7.60
C PHE A 70 6.13 -12.29 8.10
N PRO A 71 5.72 -11.96 9.34
CA PRO A 71 4.56 -12.58 9.98
C PRO A 71 3.25 -12.32 9.24
N THR A 72 3.10 -11.17 8.59
CA THR A 72 1.91 -10.85 7.79
C THR A 72 1.73 -11.84 6.63
N VAL A 73 2.79 -12.10 5.87
CA VAL A 73 2.76 -13.07 4.75
C VAL A 73 2.52 -14.48 5.26
N SER A 74 3.26 -14.91 6.29
CA SER A 74 3.14 -16.26 6.83
C SER A 74 1.76 -16.53 7.42
N SER A 75 1.19 -15.58 8.18
CA SER A 75 -0.15 -15.73 8.77
C SER A 75 -1.26 -15.70 7.71
N ALA A 76 -1.15 -14.85 6.68
CA ALA A 76 -2.10 -14.82 5.59
C ALA A 76 -2.10 -16.12 4.78
N LEU A 77 -0.92 -16.66 4.48
CA LEU A 77 -0.80 -17.95 3.78
C LEU A 77 -1.39 -19.09 4.60
N HIS A 78 -1.15 -19.12 5.92
CA HIS A 78 -1.75 -20.10 6.82
C HIS A 78 -3.29 -19.99 6.88
N ASP A 79 -3.83 -18.76 6.96
CA ASP A 79 -5.27 -18.50 6.94
C ASP A 79 -5.91 -18.92 5.59
N LEU A 80 -5.18 -18.82 4.48
CA LEU A 80 -5.62 -19.26 3.16
C LEU A 80 -5.65 -20.79 3.04
N ALA A 81 -4.55 -21.44 3.43
CA ALA A 81 -4.38 -22.88 3.40
C ALA A 81 -3.32 -23.31 4.42
N ASP A 82 -3.60 -24.38 5.17
CA ASP A 82 -2.66 -24.95 6.15
C ASP A 82 -1.52 -25.73 5.46
N ILE A 83 -0.67 -25.02 4.72
CA ILE A 83 0.45 -25.55 3.94
C ILE A 83 1.69 -24.65 4.05
N ASN A 84 2.86 -25.29 4.10
CA ASN A 84 4.15 -24.60 4.10
C ASN A 84 4.65 -24.35 2.68
N LEU A 85 5.02 -23.10 2.41
CA LEU A 85 5.53 -22.66 1.10
C LEU A 85 6.91 -22.00 1.25
N ASN A 86 7.70 -22.01 0.17
CA ASN A 86 8.83 -21.10 0.06
C ASN A 86 8.34 -19.85 -0.67
N VAL A 87 8.61 -18.70 -0.07
CA VAL A 87 8.15 -17.40 -0.52
C VAL A 87 9.37 -16.53 -0.82
N ASP A 88 9.61 -16.30 -2.11
CA ASP A 88 10.68 -15.41 -2.54
C ASP A 88 10.08 -14.08 -2.97
N ILE A 89 10.38 -13.02 -2.22
CA ILE A 89 9.88 -11.67 -2.47
C ILE A 89 11.01 -10.84 -3.08
N ALA A 90 10.78 -10.25 -4.25
CA ALA A 90 11.72 -9.36 -4.92
C ALA A 90 11.12 -7.96 -5.07
N SER A 91 11.90 -6.91 -4.75
CA SER A 91 11.49 -5.51 -4.87
C SER A 91 12.68 -4.55 -4.97
N ASN A 92 12.57 -3.57 -5.86
CA ASN A 92 13.49 -2.44 -5.94
C ASN A 92 13.16 -1.35 -4.90
N LEU A 93 11.96 -1.37 -4.33
CA LEU A 93 11.55 -0.47 -3.27
C LEU A 93 12.04 -1.00 -1.91
N PRO A 94 12.56 -0.14 -1.03
CA PRO A 94 13.04 -0.54 0.29
C PRO A 94 11.88 -0.89 1.23
N LEU A 95 12.02 -1.92 2.06
CA LEU A 95 11.04 -2.23 3.11
C LEU A 95 10.88 -1.09 4.11
N SER A 96 9.66 -0.93 4.62
CA SER A 96 9.29 0.11 5.60
C SER A 96 9.52 1.55 5.14
N SER A 97 9.45 1.81 3.83
CA SER A 97 9.67 3.14 3.24
C SER A 97 8.40 3.96 2.99
N GLY A 98 7.25 3.46 3.43
CA GLY A 98 5.94 4.09 3.22
C GLY A 98 5.21 3.61 1.95
N PHE A 99 5.80 2.69 1.18
CA PHE A 99 5.23 2.15 -0.07
C PHE A 99 4.23 1.00 0.13
N GLY A 100 3.80 0.70 1.35
CA GLY A 100 2.83 -0.39 1.60
C GLY A 100 3.31 -1.79 1.19
N LEU A 101 4.63 -2.06 1.15
CA LEU A 101 5.17 -3.33 0.64
C LEU A 101 4.76 -4.57 1.45
N SER A 102 4.34 -4.39 2.72
CA SER A 102 3.79 -5.47 3.53
C SER A 102 2.47 -5.98 2.96
N GLY A 103 1.51 -5.07 2.72
CA GLY A 103 0.26 -5.39 2.02
C GLY A 103 0.49 -5.93 0.62
N ALA A 104 1.45 -5.34 -0.13
CA ALA A 104 1.76 -5.77 -1.49
C ALA A 104 2.26 -7.22 -1.50
N ALA A 105 3.24 -7.55 -0.66
CA ALA A 105 3.80 -8.89 -0.58
C ALA A 105 2.78 -9.91 -0.12
N THR A 106 1.96 -9.55 0.87
CA THR A 106 0.90 -10.41 1.40
C THR A 106 -0.14 -10.70 0.31
N PHE A 107 -0.62 -9.68 -0.39
CA PHE A 107 -1.66 -9.88 -1.41
C PHE A 107 -1.12 -10.62 -2.64
N ALA A 108 0.09 -10.31 -3.12
CA ALA A 108 0.74 -11.05 -4.19
C ALA A 108 0.97 -12.53 -3.80
N ALA A 109 1.41 -12.81 -2.57
CA ALA A 109 1.57 -14.18 -2.09
C ALA A 109 0.24 -14.95 -2.12
N LEU A 110 -0.87 -14.34 -1.68
CA LEU A 110 -2.18 -14.98 -1.73
C LEU A 110 -2.66 -15.25 -3.16
N ILE A 111 -2.42 -14.32 -4.10
CA ILE A 111 -2.73 -14.51 -5.53
C ILE A 111 -1.94 -15.69 -6.11
N ALA A 112 -0.63 -15.71 -5.87
CA ALA A 112 0.24 -16.79 -6.33
C ALA A 112 -0.16 -18.14 -5.68
N ALA A 113 -0.49 -18.15 -4.39
CA ALA A 113 -0.87 -19.37 -3.67
C ALA A 113 -2.20 -19.93 -4.16
N ASN A 114 -3.20 -19.07 -4.41
CA ASN A 114 -4.48 -19.45 -4.98
C ASN A 114 -4.31 -20.16 -6.34
N SER A 115 -3.36 -19.69 -7.16
CA SER A 115 -3.00 -20.28 -8.45
C SER A 115 -2.19 -21.58 -8.31
N LEU A 116 -1.19 -21.61 -7.43
CA LEU A 116 -0.31 -22.76 -7.19
C LEU A 116 -1.08 -23.98 -6.65
N LEU A 117 -2.07 -23.72 -5.80
CA LEU A 117 -2.82 -24.72 -5.06
C LEU A 117 -4.21 -24.98 -5.67
N ASP A 118 -4.56 -24.29 -6.76
CA ASP A 118 -5.85 -24.41 -7.46
C ASP A 118 -7.08 -24.28 -6.52
N LEU A 119 -7.05 -23.27 -5.64
CA LEU A 119 -8.06 -23.11 -4.58
C LEU A 119 -9.37 -22.46 -5.05
N GLY A 120 -9.38 -21.86 -6.24
CA GLY A 120 -10.57 -21.24 -6.80
C GLY A 120 -11.14 -20.05 -6.01
N ARG A 121 -10.34 -19.40 -5.15
CA ARG A 121 -10.76 -18.22 -4.39
C ARG A 121 -10.87 -17.00 -5.30
N SER A 122 -11.86 -16.17 -5.02
CA SER A 122 -12.04 -14.88 -5.70
C SER A 122 -10.95 -13.89 -5.27
N ARG A 123 -10.69 -12.91 -6.15
CA ARG A 123 -9.70 -11.85 -5.88
C ARG A 123 -10.05 -11.01 -4.65
N GLU A 124 -11.35 -10.78 -4.40
CA GLU A 124 -11.84 -10.04 -3.24
C GLU A 124 -11.62 -10.81 -1.94
N GLU A 125 -11.89 -12.13 -1.91
CA GLU A 125 -11.57 -12.97 -0.75
C GLU A 125 -10.08 -12.92 -0.40
N LEU A 126 -9.21 -13.04 -1.39
CA LEU A 126 -7.76 -12.95 -1.19
C LEU A 126 -7.34 -11.57 -0.66
N ALA A 127 -7.90 -10.49 -1.20
CA ALA A 127 -7.62 -9.14 -0.72
C ALA A 127 -8.10 -8.93 0.72
N MET A 128 -9.26 -9.49 1.09
CA MET A 128 -9.74 -9.42 2.48
C MET A 128 -8.88 -10.23 3.45
N ILE A 129 -8.36 -11.39 3.05
CA ILE A 129 -7.39 -12.15 3.87
C ILE A 129 -6.12 -11.32 4.08
N ALA A 130 -5.56 -10.72 3.02
CA ALA A 130 -4.39 -9.84 3.12
C ALA A 130 -4.66 -8.63 4.03
N HIS A 131 -5.82 -7.99 3.87
CA HIS A 131 -6.20 -6.85 4.70
C HIS A 131 -6.28 -7.23 6.19
N VAL A 132 -6.96 -8.32 6.52
CA VAL A 132 -7.07 -8.80 7.91
C VAL A 132 -5.69 -9.12 8.50
N ALA A 133 -4.79 -9.73 7.72
CA ALA A 133 -3.44 -10.00 8.15
C ALA A 133 -2.66 -8.69 8.44
N GLU A 134 -2.78 -7.67 7.59
CA GLU A 134 -2.15 -6.36 7.81
C GLU A 134 -2.67 -5.66 9.08
N VAL A 135 -3.98 -5.69 9.31
CA VAL A 135 -4.61 -5.09 10.50
C VAL A 135 -4.14 -5.80 11.76
N ARG A 136 -4.15 -7.14 11.79
CA ARG A 136 -3.70 -7.94 12.95
C ARG A 136 -2.23 -7.70 13.30
N ASN A 137 -1.39 -7.46 12.29
CA ASN A 137 0.04 -7.22 12.46
C ASN A 137 0.38 -5.72 12.62
N LEU A 138 -0.61 -4.82 12.61
CA LEU A 138 -0.43 -3.36 12.73
C LEU A 138 0.50 -2.76 11.66
N THR A 139 0.51 -3.35 10.47
CA THR A 139 1.39 -2.95 9.36
C THR A 139 0.73 -1.99 8.37
N GLY A 140 -0.60 -2.04 8.25
CA GLY A 140 -1.36 -1.16 7.36
C GLY A 140 -2.87 -1.29 7.52
N LEU A 141 -3.61 -0.23 7.18
CA LEU A 141 -5.08 -0.19 7.24
C LEU A 141 -5.75 0.01 5.87
N GLY A 142 -4.98 0.29 4.83
CA GLY A 142 -5.55 0.68 3.54
C GLY A 142 -4.65 0.53 2.33
N ASP A 143 -3.47 -0.06 2.46
CA ASP A 143 -2.58 -0.32 1.32
C ASP A 143 -3.12 -1.44 0.43
N VAL A 144 -3.68 -2.50 1.01
CA VAL A 144 -4.29 -3.62 0.28
C VAL A 144 -5.46 -3.15 -0.58
N CYS A 145 -6.26 -2.18 -0.11
CA CYS A 145 -7.30 -1.55 -0.92
C CYS A 145 -6.73 -0.87 -2.17
N SER A 146 -5.62 -0.12 -2.02
CA SER A 146 -4.95 0.51 -3.15
C SER A 146 -4.37 -0.51 -4.11
N GLN A 147 -3.71 -1.56 -3.61
CA GLN A 147 -3.13 -2.64 -4.42
C GLN A 147 -4.19 -3.49 -5.12
N TYR A 148 -5.36 -3.64 -4.52
CA TYR A 148 -6.53 -4.28 -5.11
C TYR A 148 -7.12 -3.45 -6.26
N ASN A 149 -7.28 -2.14 -6.10
CA ASN A 149 -7.93 -1.34 -7.14
C ASN A 149 -6.95 -0.85 -8.23
N GLY A 150 -5.74 -0.46 -7.86
CA GLY A 150 -4.78 0.22 -8.75
C GLY A 150 -5.17 1.67 -9.06
N GLY A 151 -4.21 2.48 -9.47
CA GLY A 151 -4.40 3.87 -9.88
C GLY A 151 -4.41 4.87 -8.72
N CYS A 152 -5.00 6.05 -8.99
CA CYS A 152 -5.20 7.12 -8.01
C CYS A 152 -6.59 6.98 -7.37
N LEU A 153 -6.63 6.85 -6.04
CA LEU A 153 -7.80 6.34 -5.33
C LEU A 153 -8.16 7.21 -4.14
N VAL A 154 -9.47 7.42 -3.97
CA VAL A 154 -10.06 8.02 -2.77
C VAL A 154 -10.92 6.97 -2.09
N LYS A 155 -10.66 6.72 -0.81
CA LYS A 155 -11.39 5.79 0.05
C LYS A 155 -12.27 6.60 0.98
N THR A 156 -13.59 6.56 0.79
CA THR A 156 -14.56 7.33 1.60
C THR A 156 -15.66 6.45 2.19
N THR A 157 -15.75 5.19 1.76
CA THR A 157 -16.85 4.29 2.12
C THR A 157 -16.58 3.56 3.44
N VAL A 158 -17.14 4.08 4.52
CA VAL A 158 -17.06 3.45 5.85
C VAL A 158 -17.67 2.05 5.83
N GLY A 159 -16.93 1.07 6.35
CA GLY A 159 -17.38 -0.31 6.50
C GLY A 159 -17.06 -1.20 5.29
N HIS A 160 -16.42 -0.64 4.26
CA HIS A 160 -16.01 -1.36 3.06
C HIS A 160 -14.50 -1.21 2.83
N PRO A 161 -13.64 -2.04 3.45
CA PRO A 161 -12.20 -1.85 3.46
C PRO A 161 -11.53 -1.80 2.07
N LEU A 162 -12.12 -2.47 1.07
CA LEU A 162 -11.61 -2.53 -0.30
C LEU A 162 -12.30 -1.54 -1.26
N ALA A 163 -13.30 -0.79 -0.81
CA ALA A 163 -14.02 0.17 -1.65
C ALA A 163 -13.20 1.46 -1.84
N ALA A 164 -13.09 1.89 -3.09
CA ALA A 164 -12.44 3.13 -3.47
C ALA A 164 -13.09 3.73 -4.72
N THR A 165 -13.04 5.06 -4.83
CA THR A 165 -13.34 5.80 -6.05
C THR A 165 -12.04 6.12 -6.78
N THR A 166 -11.95 5.74 -8.04
CA THR A 166 -10.80 6.07 -8.89
C THR A 166 -10.92 7.52 -9.38
N ILE A 167 -9.85 8.29 -9.22
CA ILE A 167 -9.65 9.55 -9.91
C ILE A 167 -8.85 9.24 -11.17
N ASP A 168 -9.42 9.54 -12.34
CA ASP A 168 -8.73 9.34 -13.61
C ASP A 168 -7.50 10.25 -13.68
N MET A 169 -6.33 9.62 -13.74
CA MET A 169 -5.03 10.28 -13.74
C MET A 169 -4.13 9.60 -14.75
N PRO A 170 -3.45 10.36 -15.63
CA PRO A 170 -2.49 9.78 -16.56
C PRO A 170 -1.30 9.22 -15.78
N GLN A 171 -0.58 8.26 -16.39
CA GLN A 171 0.71 7.84 -15.86
C GLN A 171 1.64 9.04 -15.77
N THR A 172 2.10 9.34 -14.56
CA THR A 172 2.84 10.56 -14.23
C THR A 172 4.09 10.20 -13.45
N SER A 173 5.23 10.78 -13.82
CA SER A 173 6.47 10.62 -13.05
C SER A 173 6.31 11.15 -11.64
N VAL A 174 6.77 10.37 -10.67
CA VAL A 174 6.78 10.72 -9.26
C VAL A 174 8.19 10.53 -8.73
N PHE A 175 8.73 11.58 -8.11
CA PHE A 175 10.06 11.57 -7.53
C PHE A 175 9.94 11.40 -6.02
N TRP A 176 10.68 10.46 -5.45
CA TRP A 176 10.59 10.16 -4.03
C TRP A 176 11.96 10.04 -3.36
N ARG A 177 11.99 10.22 -2.04
CA ARG A 177 13.19 9.99 -1.24
C ARG A 177 12.81 9.55 0.17
N TYR A 178 13.47 8.51 0.65
CA TYR A 178 13.29 7.96 1.99
C TYR A 178 14.46 8.31 2.92
N PHE A 179 14.14 8.68 4.15
CA PHE A 179 15.09 9.14 5.17
C PHE A 179 15.11 8.30 6.45
N GLY A 180 14.13 7.41 6.63
CA GLY A 180 14.05 6.55 7.80
C GLY A 180 12.62 6.13 8.17
N LYS A 181 12.52 5.14 9.06
CA LYS A 181 11.22 4.60 9.49
C LYS A 181 10.53 5.58 10.43
N ILE A 182 9.22 5.70 10.28
CA ILE A 182 8.33 6.09 11.36
C ILE A 182 7.72 4.79 11.89
N ARG A 183 7.63 4.65 13.21
CA ARG A 183 7.01 3.46 13.80
C ARG A 183 5.49 3.59 13.68
N THR A 184 4.94 3.07 12.59
CA THR A 184 3.49 3.06 12.32
C THR A 184 2.67 2.57 13.51
N SER A 185 3.12 1.50 14.17
CA SER A 185 2.47 0.95 15.36
C SER A 185 2.38 1.93 16.53
N GLU A 186 3.35 2.83 16.71
CA GLU A 186 3.31 3.87 17.76
C GLU A 186 2.31 4.98 17.42
N ILE A 187 2.08 5.26 16.12
CA ILE A 187 1.06 6.22 15.69
C ILE A 187 -0.33 5.61 15.84
N LEU A 188 -0.50 4.35 15.42
CA LEU A 188 -1.78 3.64 15.47
C LEU A 188 -2.24 3.25 16.89
N ALA A 189 -1.38 3.40 17.91
CA ALA A 189 -1.71 3.10 19.31
C ALA A 189 -1.98 4.36 20.16
N ASP A 190 -1.79 5.57 19.61
CA ASP A 190 -1.90 6.83 20.35
C ASP A 190 -3.24 7.52 20.06
N HIS A 191 -4.17 7.41 21.01
CA HIS A 191 -5.52 7.95 20.89
C HIS A 191 -5.59 9.48 20.72
N GLU A 192 -4.67 10.25 21.31
CA GLU A 192 -4.67 11.71 21.13
C GLU A 192 -4.17 12.09 19.74
N ARG A 193 -3.17 11.36 19.21
CA ARG A 193 -2.74 11.52 17.82
C ARG A 193 -3.84 11.13 16.84
N HIS A 194 -4.61 10.08 17.12
CA HIS A 194 -5.73 9.67 16.26
C HIS A 194 -6.74 10.79 16.06
N SER A 195 -7.11 11.51 17.13
CA SER A 195 -8.08 12.60 17.02
C SER A 195 -7.59 13.71 16.09
N ARG A 196 -6.32 14.12 16.21
CA ARG A 196 -5.73 15.16 15.35
C ARG A 196 -5.59 14.71 13.91
N ILE A 197 -5.15 13.48 13.70
CA ILE A 197 -5.06 12.87 12.35
C ILE A 197 -6.44 12.84 11.70
N ASN A 198 -7.45 12.32 12.40
CA ASN A 198 -8.79 12.18 11.84
C ASN A 198 -9.43 13.54 11.55
N GLN A 199 -9.23 14.55 12.41
CA GLN A 199 -9.71 15.91 12.17
C GLN A 199 -9.07 16.53 10.90
N ALA A 200 -7.74 16.43 10.77
CA ALA A 200 -7.06 16.93 9.58
C ALA A 200 -7.49 16.18 8.31
N ALA A 201 -7.76 14.88 8.41
CA ALA A 201 -8.25 14.09 7.30
C ALA A 201 -9.66 14.50 6.87
N ASP A 202 -10.54 14.85 7.81
CA ASP A 202 -11.93 15.25 7.50
C ASP A 202 -11.97 16.52 6.64
N GLU A 203 -11.10 17.49 6.91
CA GLU A 203 -11.00 18.73 6.12
C GLU A 203 -10.59 18.44 4.66
N ALA A 204 -9.56 17.61 4.48
CA ALA A 204 -9.07 17.25 3.15
C ALA A 204 -10.05 16.35 2.39
N LEU A 205 -10.64 15.35 3.04
CA LEU A 205 -11.61 14.43 2.44
C LEU A 205 -12.88 15.15 2.01
N THR A 206 -13.40 16.08 2.82
CA THR A 206 -14.57 16.91 2.46
C THR A 206 -14.30 17.66 1.15
N THR A 207 -13.12 18.26 1.02
CA THR A 207 -12.74 19.02 -0.19
C THR A 207 -12.68 18.12 -1.44
N ILE A 208 -12.15 16.90 -1.28
CA ILE A 208 -12.07 15.91 -2.38
C ILE A 208 -13.49 15.42 -2.75
N GLU A 209 -14.31 15.10 -1.76
CA GLU A 209 -15.69 14.64 -1.96
C GLU A 209 -16.55 15.70 -2.65
N ASP A 210 -16.47 16.96 -2.22
CA ASP A 210 -17.18 18.07 -2.84
C ASP A 210 -16.79 18.25 -4.32
N ALA A 211 -15.50 18.08 -4.64
CA ALA A 211 -15.02 18.12 -6.02
C ALA A 211 -15.63 16.98 -6.86
N ILE A 212 -15.62 15.75 -6.33
CA ILE A 212 -16.19 14.57 -6.99
C ILE A 212 -17.71 14.74 -7.20
N GLN A 213 -18.44 15.15 -6.16
CA GLN A 213 -19.90 15.32 -6.21
C GLN A 213 -20.34 16.45 -7.16
N SER A 214 -19.55 17.51 -7.26
CA SER A 214 -19.79 18.61 -8.20
C SER A 214 -19.27 18.33 -9.62
N ASN A 215 -18.73 17.13 -9.88
CA ASN A 215 -18.10 16.74 -11.14
C ASN A 215 -17.00 17.73 -11.60
N ARG A 216 -16.30 18.32 -10.63
CA ARG A 216 -15.15 19.19 -10.84
C ARG A 216 -13.90 18.33 -10.96
N THR A 217 -13.12 18.54 -12.01
CA THR A 217 -11.80 17.91 -12.12
C THR A 217 -10.90 18.40 -10.98
N ILE A 218 -10.37 17.44 -10.22
CA ILE A 218 -9.32 17.66 -9.21
C ILE A 218 -7.99 17.21 -9.81
N THR A 219 -6.96 18.05 -9.74
CA THR A 219 -5.65 17.73 -10.32
C THR A 219 -4.79 16.94 -9.35
N PHE A 220 -3.72 16.31 -9.86
CA PHE A 220 -2.77 15.60 -9.01
C PHE A 220 -2.06 16.57 -8.05
N GLU A 221 -1.76 17.79 -8.54
CA GLU A 221 -1.14 18.83 -7.73
C GLU A 221 -2.06 19.34 -6.62
N GLU A 222 -3.36 19.48 -6.89
CA GLU A 222 -4.36 19.82 -5.86
C GLU A 222 -4.42 18.75 -4.76
N LEU A 223 -4.41 17.46 -5.12
CA LEU A 223 -4.39 16.36 -4.16
C LEU A 223 -3.11 16.35 -3.31
N ILE A 224 -1.95 16.65 -3.92
CA ILE A 224 -0.68 16.75 -3.21
C ILE A 224 -0.68 17.93 -2.24
N ALA A 225 -1.25 19.07 -2.62
CA ALA A 225 -1.39 20.22 -1.75
C ALA A 225 -2.27 19.89 -0.52
N LEU A 226 -3.43 19.25 -0.74
CA LEU A 226 -4.30 18.78 0.35
C LEU A 226 -3.58 17.78 1.27
N ALA A 227 -2.76 16.89 0.71
CA ALA A 227 -1.95 15.96 1.48
C ALA A 227 -0.83 16.67 2.27
N LEU A 228 -0.26 17.77 1.77
CA LEU A 228 0.71 18.59 2.52
C LEU A 228 0.04 19.29 3.70
N ASP A 229 -1.11 19.90 3.50
CA ASP A 229 -1.89 20.53 4.56
C ASP A 229 -2.27 19.50 5.63
N PHE A 230 -2.72 18.31 5.22
CA PHE A 230 -2.96 17.18 6.11
C PHE A 230 -1.71 16.80 6.91
N ALA A 231 -0.55 16.64 6.27
CA ALA A 231 0.70 16.25 6.93
C ALA A 231 1.12 17.26 8.03
N GLN A 232 0.89 18.55 7.77
CA GLN A 232 1.18 19.64 8.70
C GLN A 232 0.16 19.67 9.85
N SER A 233 -1.13 19.72 9.54
CA SER A 233 -2.22 19.84 10.52
C SER A 233 -2.35 18.62 11.43
N SER A 234 -2.07 17.42 10.91
CA SER A 234 -2.03 16.18 11.71
C SER A 234 -0.83 16.11 12.67
N GLY A 235 0.20 16.94 12.46
CA GLY A 235 1.46 16.89 13.20
C GLY A 235 2.35 15.70 12.83
N LEU A 236 2.14 15.08 11.66
CA LEU A 236 2.99 13.99 11.15
C LEU A 236 4.29 14.52 10.53
N LEU A 237 4.26 15.71 9.93
CA LEU A 237 5.41 16.32 9.27
C LEU A 237 6.39 16.92 10.29
N MET A 238 7.23 16.06 10.88
CA MET A 238 8.17 16.46 11.94
C MET A 238 9.63 16.52 11.49
N ASP A 239 10.08 15.61 10.62
CA ASP A 239 11.49 15.48 10.22
C ASP A 239 11.95 16.63 9.32
N ASP A 240 13.02 17.33 9.74
CA ASP A 240 13.53 18.49 9.01
C ASP A 240 14.13 18.14 7.64
N ARG A 241 14.58 16.89 7.41
CA ARG A 241 15.05 16.45 6.09
C ARG A 241 13.86 16.34 5.13
N VAL A 242 12.73 15.84 5.60
CA VAL A 242 11.47 15.76 4.84
C VAL A 242 11.01 17.16 4.47
N LYS A 243 10.92 18.08 5.45
CA LYS A 243 10.55 19.49 5.22
C LYS A 243 11.45 20.17 4.19
N ARG A 244 12.78 20.07 4.36
CA ARG A 244 13.74 20.64 3.40
C ARG A 244 13.60 20.07 1.99
N SER A 245 13.32 18.77 1.85
CA SER A 245 13.14 18.17 0.53
C SER A 245 11.83 18.58 -0.14
N ILE A 246 10.77 18.83 0.64
CA ILE A 246 9.54 19.46 0.13
C ILE A 246 9.85 20.86 -0.40
N ASP A 247 10.57 21.69 0.37
CA ASP A 247 10.94 23.05 -0.06
C ASP A 247 11.80 23.04 -1.34
N GLN A 248 12.74 22.10 -1.45
CA GLN A 248 13.59 21.92 -2.63
C GLN A 248 12.78 21.52 -3.87
N ALA A 249 11.86 20.57 -3.73
CA ALA A 249 10.98 20.16 -4.82
C ALA A 249 10.08 21.32 -5.30
N ASN A 250 9.51 22.08 -4.35
CA ASN A 250 8.69 23.24 -4.65
C ASN A 250 9.50 24.34 -5.35
N SER A 251 10.75 24.57 -4.92
CA SER A 251 11.67 25.52 -5.56
C SER A 251 12.05 25.13 -6.99
N ASN A 252 11.93 23.85 -7.33
CA ASN A 252 12.15 23.32 -8.68
C ASN A 252 10.87 23.36 -9.56
N GLY A 253 9.79 23.98 -9.07
CA GLY A 253 8.53 24.13 -9.81
C GLY A 253 7.58 22.94 -9.72
N GLY A 254 7.87 21.96 -8.85
CA GLY A 254 6.94 20.88 -8.53
C GLY A 254 6.05 21.19 -7.32
N VAL A 255 5.25 20.20 -6.94
CA VAL A 255 4.59 20.14 -5.63
C VAL A 255 4.99 18.84 -4.94
N ALA A 256 5.19 18.91 -3.63
CA ALA A 256 5.66 17.78 -2.84
C ALA A 256 4.99 17.70 -1.49
N THR A 257 4.91 16.47 -0.96
CA THR A 257 4.45 16.20 0.39
C THR A 257 5.12 14.94 0.95
N MET A 258 4.86 14.66 2.22
CA MET A 258 5.31 13.46 2.91
C MET A 258 4.57 12.22 2.39
N ILE A 259 5.28 11.09 2.27
CA ILE A 259 4.63 9.78 2.15
C ILE A 259 4.14 9.39 3.55
N MET A 260 2.83 9.21 3.72
CA MET A 260 2.26 9.03 5.06
C MET A 260 2.83 7.80 5.76
N LEU A 261 3.16 7.98 7.06
CA LEU A 261 3.75 6.98 7.95
C LEU A 261 5.19 6.53 7.57
N GLY A 262 5.92 7.33 6.79
CA GLY A 262 7.38 7.21 6.62
C GLY A 262 8.08 8.56 6.69
N ASN A 263 9.33 8.63 7.14
CA ASN A 263 10.14 9.84 6.94
C ASN A 263 10.58 9.86 5.48
N ALA A 264 9.66 10.16 4.58
CA ALA A 264 9.87 10.14 3.15
C ALA A 264 9.04 11.22 2.46
N VAL A 265 9.49 11.65 1.29
CA VAL A 265 8.85 12.69 0.47
C VAL A 265 8.54 12.09 -0.90
N PHE A 266 7.42 12.50 -1.49
CA PHE A 266 7.17 12.36 -2.92
C PHE A 266 6.84 13.72 -3.56
N SER A 267 7.09 13.85 -4.86
CA SER A 267 7.04 15.11 -5.60
C SER A 267 6.70 14.91 -7.08
N THR A 268 6.10 15.91 -7.72
CA THR A 268 5.93 15.98 -9.18
C THR A 268 7.16 16.48 -9.94
N ALA A 269 8.16 17.04 -9.24
CA ALA A 269 9.43 17.47 -9.82
C ALA A 269 10.65 16.82 -9.13
N PRO A 270 11.77 16.61 -9.85
CA PRO A 270 13.01 16.10 -9.26
C PRO A 270 13.54 17.01 -8.14
N PHE A 271 14.19 16.41 -7.14
CA PHE A 271 14.87 17.12 -6.06
C PHE A 271 16.13 16.34 -5.62
N PRO A 272 17.08 16.95 -4.88
CA PRO A 272 18.36 16.32 -4.60
C PRO A 272 18.24 14.92 -3.96
N GLY A 273 18.83 13.91 -4.61
CA GLY A 273 18.87 12.53 -4.14
C GLY A 273 17.55 11.78 -4.22
N CYS A 274 16.59 12.26 -5.01
CA CYS A 274 15.36 11.53 -5.29
C CYS A 274 15.60 10.33 -6.23
N THR A 275 14.69 9.37 -6.18
CA THR A 275 14.51 8.30 -7.14
C THR A 275 13.21 8.54 -7.90
N GLU A 276 13.16 8.18 -9.17
CA GLU A 276 11.95 8.27 -9.98
C GLU A 276 11.17 6.95 -9.95
N THR A 277 9.85 7.06 -9.93
CA THR A 277 8.87 6.00 -10.19
C THR A 277 7.71 6.61 -10.99
N MET A 278 6.67 5.84 -11.30
CA MET A 278 5.49 6.31 -12.03
C MET A 278 4.22 6.00 -11.27
N LEU A 279 3.28 6.95 -11.19
CA LEU A 279 1.88 6.63 -10.88
C LEU A 279 1.38 5.60 -11.92
N SER A 280 0.80 4.51 -11.44
CA SER A 280 0.35 3.41 -12.30
C SER A 280 -1.06 2.94 -11.95
N GLY A 281 -1.85 2.64 -12.98
CA GLY A 281 -3.15 1.98 -12.85
C GLY A 281 -3.07 0.47 -12.60
N THR A 282 -1.86 -0.11 -12.64
CA THR A 282 -1.67 -1.56 -12.48
C THR A 282 -2.04 -2.02 -11.08
N ALA A 283 -3.08 -2.84 -10.96
CA ALA A 283 -3.42 -3.52 -9.73
C ALA A 283 -2.64 -4.84 -9.57
N ALA A 284 -2.70 -5.44 -8.38
CA ALA A 284 -2.09 -6.74 -8.15
C ALA A 284 -2.72 -7.84 -9.02
N HIS A 285 -1.87 -8.67 -9.62
CA HIS A 285 -2.25 -9.69 -10.60
C HIS A 285 -1.29 -10.88 -10.59
N LEU A 286 -1.78 -12.01 -11.08
CA LEU A 286 -0.95 -13.18 -11.35
C LEU A 286 -0.05 -12.88 -12.56
N ILE A 287 1.22 -13.23 -12.46
CA ILE A 287 2.14 -13.19 -13.61
C ILE A 287 2.00 -14.55 -14.29
N GLU A 288 1.42 -14.55 -15.48
CA GLU A 288 1.36 -15.75 -16.34
C GLU A 288 2.74 -15.98 -16.98
N ASP A 289 3.14 -17.25 -17.10
CA ASP A 289 4.39 -17.66 -17.77
C ASP A 289 4.32 -17.50 -19.30
#